data_AF-A0A962KJQ3-F1
#
_entry.id   AF-A0A962KJQ3-F1
#
_cell.length_a   1.000
_cell.length_b   1.000
_cell.length_c   1.000
_cell.angle_alpha   90.00
_cell.angle_beta   90.00
_cell.angle_gamma   90.00
#
_symmetry.space_group_name_H-M   'P 1'
#
loop_
_entity.id
_entity.type
_entity.pdbx_description
1 polymer ?
#
loop_
_entity_poly.entity_id
_entity_poly.type
_entity_poly.pdbx_seq_one_letter_code
_entity_poly.pdbx_strand_id
1 'polypeptide(L)'
;MSARFSSSPALRLHIGRSRIRGFLLALLALCCSAALYLIYARGYALLAGILLLPTLALLGCLRRERWRAAQISWQEGVWRLEAGGRRQIIALSPRSGGIPGLLYLAWREVDSKRPGGVWLFADSAPAEHLRRLRVRLLLER
;
A
#
# COMPACT_ATOMS: atom_id res chain seq x y z
N MET A 1 -32.43 -19.00 -7.43
CA MET A 1 -31.82 -20.25 -6.94
C MET A 1 -30.72 -19.92 -5.94
N SER A 2 -30.83 -20.52 -4.76
CA SER A 2 -30.03 -20.28 -3.56
C SER A 2 -28.61 -20.82 -3.69
N ALA A 3 -27.61 -19.97 -3.42
CA ALA A 3 -26.27 -20.41 -3.05
C ALA A 3 -25.65 -19.41 -2.06
N ARG A 4 -25.94 -19.63 -0.77
CA ARG A 4 -25.02 -19.47 0.37
C ARG A 4 -23.94 -18.37 0.29
N PHE A 5 -24.30 -17.10 0.53
CA PHE A 5 -23.35 -16.06 0.96
C PHE A 5 -23.53 -15.65 2.43
N SER A 6 -24.23 -16.47 3.23
CA SER A 6 -24.68 -16.11 4.59
C SER A 6 -23.63 -16.25 5.71
N SER A 7 -22.37 -16.56 5.40
CA SER A 7 -21.36 -16.76 6.45
C SER A 7 -19.95 -16.46 5.96
N SER A 8 -19.78 -15.41 5.15
CA SER A 8 -18.44 -14.93 4.84
C SER A 8 -17.99 -14.03 5.99
N PRO A 9 -17.04 -14.45 6.84
CA PRO A 9 -16.67 -13.72 8.04
C PRO A 9 -16.24 -12.30 7.65
N ALA A 10 -16.75 -11.32 8.40
CA ALA A 10 -16.41 -9.92 8.20
C ALA A 10 -14.89 -9.78 8.15
N LEU A 11 -14.33 -9.48 6.98
CA LEU A 11 -12.90 -9.28 6.84
C LEU A 11 -12.64 -7.86 7.31
N ARG A 12 -11.85 -7.69 8.36
CA ARG A 12 -11.37 -6.39 8.82
C ARG A 12 -9.87 -6.38 8.70
N LEU A 13 -9.34 -5.74 7.66
CA LEU A 13 -7.92 -5.64 7.44
C LEU A 13 -7.46 -4.23 7.80
N HIS A 14 -6.75 -4.14 8.92
CA HIS A 14 -6.07 -2.91 9.29
C HIS A 14 -4.78 -2.80 8.47
N ILE A 15 -4.61 -1.70 7.73
CA ILE A 15 -3.38 -1.42 6.99
C ILE A 15 -2.35 -0.95 8.03
N GLY A 16 -1.62 -1.92 8.57
CA GLY A 16 -0.55 -1.69 9.54
C GLY A 16 0.72 -1.14 8.90
N ARG A 17 1.61 -0.60 9.75
CA ARG A 17 2.98 -0.22 9.34
C ARG A 17 3.73 -1.47 8.90
N SER A 18 4.23 -1.49 7.66
CA SER A 18 5.18 -2.49 7.21
C SER A 18 6.59 -2.12 7.68
N ARG A 19 7.19 -3.00 8.49
CA ARG A 19 8.62 -2.93 8.86
C ARG A 19 9.50 -3.15 7.64
N ILE A 20 9.12 -4.06 6.74
CA ILE A 20 9.83 -4.35 5.48
C ILE A 20 9.92 -3.09 4.64
N ARG A 21 8.81 -2.35 4.48
CA ARG A 21 8.83 -1.07 3.76
C ARG A 21 9.73 -0.04 4.43
N GLY A 22 9.67 0.06 5.76
CA GLY A 22 10.57 0.93 6.52
C GLY A 22 12.04 0.61 6.28
N PHE A 23 12.38 -0.69 6.30
CA PHE A 23 13.72 -1.19 6.02
C PHE A 23 14.15 -0.90 4.58
N LEU A 24 13.29 -1.15 3.59
CA LEU A 24 13.57 -0.86 2.17
C LEU A 24 13.79 0.63 1.93
N LEU A 25 12.99 1.50 2.57
CA LEU A 25 13.18 2.95 2.48
C LEU A 25 14.47 3.41 3.16
N ALA A 26 14.82 2.82 4.31
CA ALA A 26 16.08 3.11 4.99
C ALA A 26 17.29 2.65 4.15
N LEU A 27 17.22 1.45 3.57
CA LEU A 27 18.25 0.92 2.68
C LEU A 27 18.39 1.79 1.43
N LEU A 28 17.29 2.20 0.81
CA LEU A 28 17.30 3.10 -0.34
C LEU A 28 17.93 4.45 0.02
N ALA A 29 17.57 5.02 1.17
CA ALA A 29 18.16 6.27 1.64
C ALA A 29 19.67 6.14 1.86
N LEU A 30 20.12 5.00 2.43
CA LEU A 30 21.53 4.70 2.63
C LEU A 30 22.27 4.58 1.30
N CYS A 31 21.75 3.83 0.34
CA CYS A 31 22.31 3.72 -1.02
C CYS A 31 22.39 5.07 -1.73
N CYS A 32 21.33 5.88 -1.64
CA CYS A 32 21.32 7.24 -2.19
C CYS A 32 22.39 8.14 -1.55
N SER A 33 22.53 8.09 -0.22
CA SER A 33 23.55 8.86 0.48
C SER A 33 24.97 8.43 0.11
N ALA A 34 25.21 7.13 -0.02
CA ALA A 34 26.49 6.57 -0.45
C ALA A 34 26.83 6.98 -1.89
N ALA A 35 25.85 6.92 -2.82
CA ALA A 35 26.03 7.37 -4.20
C ALA A 35 26.37 8.86 -4.28
N LEU A 36 25.65 9.70 -3.52
CA LEU A 36 25.92 11.14 -3.45
C LEU A 36 27.31 11.42 -2.85
N TYR A 37 27.70 10.68 -1.81
CA TYR A 37 29.03 10.80 -1.21
C TYR A 37 30.14 10.43 -2.20
N LEU A 38 29.98 9.36 -2.97
CA LEU A 38 30.98 8.97 -3.98
C LEU A 38 31.10 10.00 -5.10
N ILE A 39 29.98 10.59 -5.54
CA ILE A 39 29.98 11.68 -6.54
C ILE A 39 30.70 12.91 -5.98
N TYR A 40 30.43 13.26 -4.72
CA TYR A 40 31.10 14.35 -4.03
C TYR A 40 32.60 14.11 -3.89
N ALA A 41 33.01 12.91 -3.45
CA ALA A 41 34.41 12.52 -3.28
C ALA A 41 35.20 12.51 -4.60
N ARG A 42 34.52 12.33 -5.74
CA ARG A 42 35.10 12.46 -7.09
C ARG A 42 35.23 13.91 -7.57
N GLY A 43 34.89 14.89 -6.76
CA GLY A 43 35.00 16.32 -7.07
C GLY A 43 33.76 16.92 -7.75
N TYR A 44 32.70 16.14 -7.97
CA TYR A 44 31.46 16.62 -8.59
C TYR A 44 30.48 17.17 -7.54
N ALA A 45 30.93 18.11 -6.70
CA ALA A 45 30.14 18.66 -5.59
C ALA A 45 28.84 19.34 -6.06
N LEU A 46 28.90 20.06 -7.19
CA LEU A 46 27.73 20.70 -7.82
C LEU A 46 26.68 19.67 -8.26
N LEU A 47 27.12 18.58 -8.89
CA LEU A 47 26.24 17.50 -9.34
C LEU A 47 25.58 16.80 -8.13
N ALA A 48 26.35 16.54 -7.07
CA ALA A 48 25.84 15.96 -5.83
C ALA A 48 24.77 16.85 -5.19
N GLY A 49 24.99 18.17 -5.14
CA GLY A 49 24.00 19.13 -4.63
C GLY A 49 22.69 19.14 -5.44
N ILE A 50 22.80 19.14 -6.78
CA ILE A 50 21.64 19.09 -7.67
C ILE A 50 20.85 17.79 -7.48
N LEU A 51 21.53 16.64 -7.30
CA LEU A 51 20.89 15.34 -7.11
C LEU A 51 20.31 15.15 -5.70
N LEU A 52 20.81 15.86 -4.68
CA LEU A 52 20.31 15.78 -3.31
C LEU A 52 18.82 16.18 -3.22
N LEU A 53 18.45 17.30 -3.82
CA LEU A 53 17.08 17.83 -3.83
C LEU A 53 16.03 16.85 -4.37
N PRO A 54 16.14 16.32 -5.60
CA PRO A 54 15.18 15.35 -6.13
C PRO A 54 15.20 14.04 -5.35
N THR A 55 16.35 13.63 -4.81
CA THR A 55 16.45 12.43 -3.97
C THR A 55 15.66 12.58 -2.67
N LEU A 56 15.81 13.71 -1.98
CA LEU A 56 15.03 14.03 -0.77
C LEU A 56 13.54 14.17 -1.08
N ALA A 57 13.19 14.81 -2.20
CA ALA A 57 11.80 14.93 -2.64
C ALA A 57 11.16 13.55 -2.90
N LEU A 58 11.86 12.65 -3.61
CA LEU A 58 11.41 11.29 -3.89
C LEU A 58 11.26 10.47 -2.60
N LEU A 59 12.26 10.51 -1.71
CA LEU A 59 12.18 9.82 -0.41
C LEU A 59 11.02 10.36 0.44
N GLY A 60 10.80 11.67 0.43
CA GLY A 60 9.67 12.31 1.09
C GLY A 60 8.32 11.85 0.53
N CYS A 61 8.18 11.80 -0.79
CA CYS A 61 6.99 11.29 -1.47
C CYS A 61 6.74 9.81 -1.14
N LEU A 62 7.79 8.97 -1.15
CA LEU A 62 7.69 7.55 -0.81
C LEU A 62 7.34 7.28 0.66
N ARG A 63 7.78 8.19 1.56
CA ARG A 63 7.50 8.15 3.00
C ARG A 63 6.07 8.61 3.34
N ARG A 64 5.44 9.44 2.50
CA ARG A 64 4.04 9.85 2.67
C ARG A 64 3.10 8.66 2.42
N GLU A 65 2.88 7.85 3.45
CA GLU A 65 1.86 6.80 3.44
C GLU A 65 0.47 7.44 3.58
N ARG A 66 -0.15 7.76 2.43
CA ARG A 66 -1.48 8.38 2.35
C ARG A 66 -2.60 7.57 3.04
N TRP A 67 -2.38 6.27 3.25
CA TRP A 67 -3.34 5.32 3.83
C TRP A 67 -2.86 4.73 5.16
N ARG A 68 -1.95 5.42 5.87
CA ARG A 68 -1.53 5.02 7.22
C ARG A 68 -2.74 4.90 8.14
N ALA A 69 -2.86 3.75 8.80
CA ALA A 69 -3.99 3.42 9.68
C ALA A 69 -5.36 3.36 8.98
N ALA A 70 -5.39 3.25 7.65
CA ALA A 70 -6.63 2.95 6.96
C ALA A 70 -7.03 1.48 7.21
N GLN A 71 -8.33 1.22 7.31
CA GLN A 71 -8.90 -0.10 7.51
C GLN A 71 -9.79 -0.44 6.32
N ILE A 72 -9.51 -1.55 5.66
CA ILE A 72 -10.37 -2.11 4.62
C ILE A 72 -11.22 -3.19 5.27
N SER A 73 -12.54 -3.02 5.20
CA SER A 73 -13.49 -3.98 5.72
C SER A 73 -14.42 -4.50 4.63
N TRP A 74 -14.72 -5.79 4.68
CA TRP A 74 -15.78 -6.40 3.89
C TRP A 74 -16.92 -6.81 4.83
N GLN A 75 -18.11 -6.28 4.58
CA GLN A 75 -19.32 -6.61 5.31
C GLN A 75 -20.49 -6.68 4.33
N GLU A 76 -21.30 -7.75 4.42
CA GLU A 76 -22.59 -7.87 3.72
C GLU A 76 -22.52 -7.67 2.19
N GLY A 77 -21.44 -8.10 1.54
CA GLY A 77 -21.31 -7.92 0.08
C GLY A 77 -20.66 -6.59 -0.34
N VAL A 78 -20.22 -5.77 0.62
CA VAL A 78 -19.74 -4.41 0.35
C VAL A 78 -18.35 -4.19 0.94
N TRP A 79 -17.44 -3.65 0.12
CA TRP A 79 -16.14 -3.16 0.57
C TRP A 79 -16.29 -1.74 1.15
N ARG A 80 -15.76 -1.54 2.34
CA ARG A 80 -15.73 -0.25 3.03
C ARG A 80 -14.31 0.09 3.43
N LEU A 81 -13.85 1.26 3.05
CA LEU A 81 -12.57 1.85 3.45
C LEU A 81 -12.81 2.85 4.57
N GLU A 82 -12.09 2.70 5.66
CA GLU A 82 -12.09 3.64 6.77
C GLU A 82 -10.72 4.29 6.87
N ALA A 83 -10.62 5.60 6.67
CA ALA A 83 -9.36 6.33 6.73
C ALA A 83 -9.58 7.71 7.36
N GLY A 84 -8.80 8.07 8.38
CA GLY A 84 -8.89 9.37 9.04
C GLY A 84 -10.30 9.69 9.58
N GLY A 85 -10.99 8.68 10.12
CA GLY A 85 -12.36 8.82 10.65
C GLY A 85 -13.47 8.90 9.59
N ARG A 86 -13.14 8.80 8.30
CA ARG A 86 -14.12 8.73 7.22
C ARG A 86 -14.32 7.29 6.78
N ARG A 87 -15.57 6.85 6.73
CA ARG A 87 -15.97 5.55 6.18
C ARG A 87 -16.57 5.74 4.80
N GLN A 88 -16.00 5.09 3.80
CA GLN A 88 -16.40 5.22 2.40
C GLN A 88 -16.65 3.84 1.81
N ILE A 89 -17.66 3.73 0.95
CA ILE A 89 -17.91 2.52 0.18
C ILE A 89 -16.99 2.54 -1.04
N ILE A 90 -16.28 1.43 -1.25
CA ILE A 90 -15.35 1.29 -2.37
C ILE A 90 -15.75 0.09 -3.22
N ALA A 91 -15.44 0.15 -4.51
CA ALA A 91 -15.48 -1.00 -5.41
C ALA A 91 -14.03 -1.40 -5.72
N LEU A 92 -13.66 -2.65 -5.44
CA LEU A 92 -12.34 -3.15 -5.81
C LEU A 92 -12.23 -3.23 -7.33
N SER A 93 -11.08 -2.82 -7.85
CA SER A 93 -10.77 -2.89 -9.26
C SER A 93 -10.16 -4.27 -9.59
N PRO A 94 -10.40 -4.82 -10.80
CA PRO A 94 -9.74 -6.04 -11.27
C PRO A 94 -8.21 -5.88 -11.37
N ARG A 95 -7.70 -4.64 -11.37
CA ARG A 95 -6.26 -4.33 -11.27
C ARG A 95 -5.66 -4.69 -9.91
N SER A 96 -6.49 -5.00 -8.90
CA SER A 96 -6.01 -5.57 -7.64
C SER A 96 -5.40 -6.93 -7.88
N GLY A 97 -4.20 -7.17 -7.39
CA GLY A 97 -3.45 -8.39 -7.64
C GLY A 97 -2.17 -8.40 -6.82
N GLY A 98 -1.51 -9.55 -6.73
CA GLY A 98 -0.30 -9.63 -5.91
C GLY A 98 0.46 -10.93 -6.09
N ILE A 99 1.70 -10.88 -5.64
CA ILE A 99 2.62 -12.02 -5.54
C ILE A 99 2.74 -12.44 -4.06
N PRO A 100 3.28 -13.63 -3.74
CA PRO A 100 3.66 -13.95 -2.37
C PRO A 100 4.53 -12.82 -1.79
N GLY A 101 4.23 -12.33 -0.58
CA GLY A 101 4.94 -11.18 -0.01
C GLY A 101 4.38 -9.77 -0.29
N LEU A 102 3.68 -9.55 -1.41
CA LEU A 102 3.23 -8.21 -1.82
C LEU A 102 1.87 -8.24 -2.52
N LEU A 103 0.92 -7.45 -2.05
CA LEU A 103 -0.43 -7.33 -2.60
C LEU A 103 -0.72 -5.88 -2.96
N TYR A 104 -1.10 -5.64 -4.21
CA TYR A 104 -1.65 -4.39 -4.65
C TYR A 104 -3.18 -4.44 -4.61
N LEU A 105 -3.78 -3.51 -3.89
CA LEU A 105 -5.22 -3.27 -3.93
C LEU A 105 -5.46 -1.98 -4.69
N ALA A 106 -6.31 -2.04 -5.70
CA ALA A 106 -6.83 -0.88 -6.40
C ALA A 106 -8.35 -0.83 -6.18
N TRP A 107 -8.89 0.37 -5.99
CA TRP A 107 -10.31 0.56 -5.82
C TRP A 107 -10.77 1.87 -6.45
N ARG A 108 -12.09 2.03 -6.56
CA ARG A 108 -12.73 3.31 -6.80
C ARG A 108 -13.72 3.57 -5.68
N GLU A 109 -13.73 4.79 -5.16
CA GLU A 109 -14.81 5.25 -4.29
C GLU A 109 -16.13 5.25 -5.08
N VAL A 110 -17.20 4.69 -4.52
CA VAL A 110 -18.49 4.57 -5.23
C VAL A 110 -19.12 5.95 -5.43
N ASP A 111 -19.09 6.80 -4.41
CA ASP A 111 -19.76 8.12 -4.46
C ASP A 111 -18.97 9.15 -5.28
N SER A 112 -17.64 9.18 -5.12
CA SER A 112 -16.80 10.21 -5.74
C SER A 112 -16.13 9.76 -7.05
N LYS A 113 -16.23 8.46 -7.39
CA LYS A 113 -15.52 7.79 -8.50
C LYS A 113 -14.00 7.96 -8.46
N ARG A 114 -13.44 8.44 -7.34
CA ARG A 114 -11.99 8.67 -7.22
C ARG A 114 -11.24 7.33 -7.18
N PRO A 115 -10.21 7.16 -8.01
CA PRO A 115 -9.36 5.98 -7.94
C PRO A 115 -8.49 6.05 -6.69
N GLY A 116 -8.35 4.90 -6.04
CA GLY A 116 -7.46 4.69 -4.90
C GLY A 116 -6.65 3.42 -5.12
N GLY A 117 -5.54 3.33 -4.39
CA GLY A 117 -4.75 2.12 -4.38
C GLY A 117 -3.73 2.11 -3.25
N VAL A 118 -3.35 0.91 -2.80
CA VAL A 118 -2.33 0.71 -1.78
C VAL A 118 -1.57 -0.59 -2.02
N TRP A 119 -0.28 -0.54 -1.72
CA TRP A 119 0.59 -1.70 -1.63
C TRP A 119 0.62 -2.19 -0.19
N LEU A 120 0.24 -3.46 0.01
CA LEU A 120 0.30 -4.18 1.26
C LEU A 120 1.43 -5.19 1.20
N PHE A 121 2.38 -5.07 2.12
CA PHE A 121 3.43 -6.07 2.29
C PHE A 121 2.91 -7.20 3.19
N ALA A 122 3.57 -8.36 3.17
CA ALA A 122 3.19 -9.51 3.98
C ALA A 122 3.19 -9.25 5.50
N ASP A 123 3.94 -8.24 5.95
CA ASP A 123 4.00 -7.81 7.34
C ASP A 123 3.03 -6.67 7.68
N SER A 124 2.27 -6.15 6.69
CA SER A 124 1.28 -5.09 6.91
C SER A 124 0.05 -5.57 7.68
N ALA A 125 -0.25 -6.87 7.65
CA ALA A 125 -1.38 -7.49 8.34
C ALA A 125 -1.08 -8.98 8.63
N PRO A 126 -1.81 -9.63 9.56
CA PRO A 126 -1.62 -11.06 9.82
C PRO A 126 -1.80 -11.90 8.55
N ALA A 127 -0.95 -12.93 8.38
CA ALA A 127 -0.91 -13.75 7.18
C ALA A 127 -2.27 -14.36 6.80
N GLU A 128 -3.08 -14.74 7.80
CA GLU A 128 -4.44 -15.25 7.59
C GLU A 128 -5.37 -14.23 6.94
N HIS A 129 -5.27 -12.96 7.36
CA HIS A 129 -6.10 -11.88 6.83
C HIS A 129 -5.72 -11.57 5.38
N LEU A 130 -4.42 -11.56 5.07
CA LEU A 130 -3.91 -11.41 3.70
C LEU A 130 -4.29 -12.59 2.81
N ARG A 131 -4.26 -13.82 3.34
CA ARG A 131 -4.71 -15.01 2.60
C ARG A 131 -6.20 -14.94 2.28
N ARG A 132 -7.05 -14.59 3.25
CA ARG A 132 -8.50 -14.41 3.04
C ARG A 132 -8.77 -13.31 2.01
N LEU A 133 -8.05 -12.19 2.08
CA LEU A 133 -8.15 -11.11 1.10
C LEU A 133 -7.79 -11.59 -0.32
N ARG A 134 -6.68 -12.34 -0.48
CA ARG A 134 -6.28 -12.90 -1.78
C ARG A 134 -7.31 -13.86 -2.34
N VAL A 135 -7.81 -14.79 -1.52
CA VAL A 135 -8.85 -15.73 -1.95
C VAL A 135 -10.10 -14.98 -2.39
N ARG A 136 -10.50 -13.94 -1.66
CA ARG A 136 -11.68 -13.15 -2.02
C ARG A 136 -11.49 -12.35 -3.31
N LEU A 137 -10.31 -11.76 -3.51
CA LEU A 137 -9.95 -11.12 -4.77
C LEU A 137 -9.97 -12.09 -5.96
N LEU A 138 -9.66 -13.37 -5.75
CA LEU A 138 -9.76 -14.40 -6.77
C LEU A 138 -11.21 -14.81 -7.07
N LEU A 139 -12.11 -14.75 -6.07
CA LEU A 139 -13.53 -15.06 -6.24
C LEU A 139 -14.35 -13.91 -6.88
N GLU A 140 -13.89 -12.67 -6.72
CA GLU A 140 -14.53 -11.48 -7.30
C GLU A 140 -14.03 -11.14 -8.72
N ARG A 141 -13.09 -11.94 -9.26
CA ARG A 141 -12.65 -11.88 -10.66
C ARG A 141 -13.44 -12.86 -11.51
#